data_AF-A0A0Q6WC10-F1
#
_entry.id   AF-A0A0Q6WC10-F1
#
_cell.length_a   1.000
_cell.length_b   1.000
_cell.length_c   1.000
_cell.angle_alpha   90.00
_cell.angle_beta   90.00
_cell.angle_gamma   90.00
#
_symmetry.space_group_name_H-M   'P 1'
#
loop_
_entity.id
_entity.type
_entity.pdbx_description
1 polymer ?
#
loop_
_entity_poly.entity_id
_entity_poly.type
_entity_poly.pdbx_seq_one_letter_code
_entity_poly.pdbx_strand_id
1 'polypeptide(L)'
;MATAEDYTLLAQQLYLANLWRPADYNGLKSLSTYLANANAPTNLTDLQASYNTHSGVRDVLNNFSGSAESAALYGNVTDAVFVTAAYQHLLGRDPLLAGLTFWTDALKNHEVTRATVATQIIAAASKEGANAADKATIANKMLFSTYFTSVIDTPAEIAKYSGAAAAAQVRVLEGAVGATTAESVIKSLVDNYWNPVPTPVAAMAAETHLAVANADGAELIGINQSTVLS
;
A
#
# COMPACT_ATOMS: atom_id res chain seq x y z
N MET A 1 19.96 13.10 -11.57
CA MET A 1 18.56 12.68 -11.37
C MET A 1 18.55 11.66 -10.25
N ALA A 2 17.46 11.57 -9.48
CA ALA A 2 17.31 10.52 -8.47
C ALA A 2 17.34 9.14 -9.12
N THR A 3 17.86 8.16 -8.40
CA THR A 3 17.92 6.75 -8.78
C THR A 3 16.73 5.97 -8.24
N ALA A 4 16.52 4.73 -8.68
CA ALA A 4 15.43 3.89 -8.17
C ALA A 4 15.49 3.68 -6.64
N GLU A 5 16.69 3.63 -6.05
CA GLU A 5 16.86 3.45 -4.60
C GLU A 5 16.30 4.65 -3.80
N ASP A 6 16.43 5.86 -4.35
CA ASP A 6 15.92 7.11 -3.73
C ASP A 6 14.38 7.12 -3.59
N TYR A 7 13.67 6.27 -4.33
CA TYR A 7 12.21 6.18 -4.29
C TYR A 7 11.68 5.13 -3.31
N THR A 8 12.54 4.40 -2.59
CA THR A 8 12.11 3.27 -1.74
C THR A 8 11.02 3.68 -0.74
N LEU A 9 11.22 4.79 -0.02
CA LEU A 9 10.24 5.28 0.94
C LEU A 9 8.92 5.69 0.27
N LEU A 10 9.02 6.41 -0.85
CA LEU A 10 7.85 6.88 -1.58
C LEU A 10 7.05 5.72 -2.18
N ALA A 11 7.73 4.72 -2.72
CA ALA A 11 7.11 3.49 -3.20
C ALA A 11 6.34 2.80 -2.06
N GLN A 12 6.94 2.64 -0.88
CA GLN A 12 6.24 2.07 0.28
C GLN A 12 4.99 2.87 0.68
N GLN A 13 5.06 4.20 0.65
CA GLN A 13 3.88 5.05 0.91
C GLN A 13 2.77 4.83 -0.13
N LEU A 14 3.12 4.65 -1.41
CA LEU A 14 2.15 4.37 -2.46
C LEU A 14 1.51 2.99 -2.29
N TYR A 15 2.30 1.96 -1.96
CA TYR A 15 1.82 0.62 -1.64
C TYR A 15 0.90 0.62 -0.42
N LEU A 16 1.30 1.27 0.67
CA LEU A 16 0.47 1.43 1.87
C LEU A 16 -0.85 2.13 1.53
N ALA A 17 -0.80 3.24 0.78
CA ALA A 17 -1.98 4.03 0.42
C ALA A 17 -2.98 3.24 -0.43
N ASN A 18 -2.52 2.61 -1.51
CA ASN A 18 -3.41 2.06 -2.53
C ASN A 18 -3.65 0.56 -2.39
N LEU A 19 -2.71 -0.16 -1.78
CA LEU A 19 -2.75 -1.62 -1.70
C LEU A 19 -2.78 -2.14 -0.27
N TRP A 20 -2.63 -1.28 0.75
CA TRP A 20 -2.72 -1.61 2.18
C TRP A 20 -1.74 -2.70 2.64
N ARG A 21 -0.59 -2.77 1.97
CA ARG A 21 0.47 -3.75 2.21
C ARG A 21 1.84 -3.15 1.89
N PRO A 22 2.96 -3.72 2.37
CA PRO A 22 4.29 -3.41 1.86
C PRO A 22 4.47 -3.78 0.39
N ALA A 23 5.39 -3.10 -0.28
CA ALA A 23 5.86 -3.51 -1.59
C ALA A 23 6.53 -4.89 -1.53
N ASP A 24 6.20 -5.79 -2.46
CA ASP A 24 7.05 -6.95 -2.71
C ASP A 24 8.31 -6.56 -3.50
N TYR A 25 9.28 -7.47 -3.58
CA TYR A 25 10.58 -7.18 -4.18
C TYR A 25 10.48 -6.68 -5.62
N ASN A 26 9.70 -7.37 -6.46
CA ASN A 26 9.53 -7.01 -7.87
C ASN A 26 8.72 -5.72 -8.01
N GLY A 27 7.66 -5.59 -7.20
CA GLY A 27 6.81 -4.42 -7.15
C GLY A 27 7.53 -3.13 -6.74
N LEU A 28 8.42 -3.20 -5.74
CA LEU A 28 9.26 -2.09 -5.30
C LEU A 28 10.21 -1.66 -6.43
N LYS A 29 10.95 -2.62 -6.99
CA LYS A 29 11.90 -2.36 -8.09
C LYS A 29 11.20 -1.73 -9.29
N SER A 30 10.03 -2.24 -9.65
CA SER A 30 9.25 -1.76 -10.78
C SER A 30 8.77 -0.32 -10.55
N LEU A 31 8.05 -0.06 -9.44
CA LEU A 31 7.51 1.26 -9.14
C LEU A 31 8.60 2.33 -9.00
N SER A 32 9.69 2.02 -8.29
CA SER A 32 10.84 2.91 -8.16
C SER A 32 11.47 3.26 -9.51
N THR A 33 11.55 2.28 -10.42
CA THR A 33 12.06 2.50 -11.78
C THR A 33 11.17 3.44 -12.58
N TYR A 34 9.85 3.24 -12.50
CA TYR A 34 8.90 4.11 -13.18
C TYR A 34 8.91 5.54 -12.64
N LEU A 35 9.01 5.71 -11.32
CA LEU A 35 9.17 7.03 -10.69
C LEU A 35 10.46 7.72 -11.14
N ALA A 36 11.58 6.99 -11.17
CA ALA A 36 12.85 7.50 -11.65
C ALA A 36 12.79 7.94 -13.13
N ASN A 37 12.22 7.10 -14.00
CA ASN A 37 12.06 7.40 -15.43
C ASN A 37 11.13 8.59 -15.68
N ALA A 38 10.13 8.79 -14.81
CA ALA A 38 9.24 9.93 -14.85
C ALA A 38 9.86 11.23 -14.29
N ASN A 39 11.11 11.19 -13.79
CA ASN A 39 11.73 12.28 -13.03
C ASN A 39 10.82 12.80 -11.90
N ALA A 40 10.14 11.88 -11.22
CA ALA A 40 9.20 12.21 -10.17
C ALA A 40 9.92 12.84 -8.96
N PRO A 41 9.23 13.63 -8.13
CA PRO A 41 9.74 13.96 -6.81
C PRO A 41 9.87 12.70 -5.93
N THR A 42 10.85 12.68 -5.04
CA THR A 42 11.14 11.54 -4.16
C THR A 42 10.36 11.56 -2.84
N ASN A 43 9.48 12.53 -2.64
CA ASN A 43 8.62 12.64 -1.46
C ASN A 43 7.15 12.82 -1.85
N LEU A 44 6.25 12.38 -0.96
CA LEU A 44 4.82 12.32 -1.23
C LEU A 44 4.19 13.70 -1.47
N THR A 45 4.63 14.72 -0.73
CA THR A 45 4.10 16.09 -0.84
C THR A 45 4.33 16.66 -2.23
N ASP A 46 5.57 16.60 -2.72
CA ASP A 46 5.92 17.12 -4.03
C ASP A 46 5.36 16.25 -5.15
N LEU A 47 5.29 14.92 -4.95
CA LEU A 47 4.66 14.01 -5.90
C LEU A 47 3.18 14.37 -6.11
N GLN A 48 2.45 14.65 -5.03
CA GLN A 48 1.05 15.09 -5.08
C GLN A 48 0.91 16.43 -5.78
N ALA A 49 1.76 17.41 -5.46
CA ALA A 49 1.75 18.71 -6.14
C ALA A 49 2.00 18.59 -7.65
N SER A 50 2.78 17.58 -8.06
CA SER A 50 3.15 17.32 -9.45
C SER A 50 2.06 16.59 -10.26
N TYR A 51 1.04 16.02 -9.62
CA TYR A 51 0.03 15.19 -10.32
C TYR A 51 -0.68 15.92 -11.46
N ASN A 52 -1.05 17.20 -11.27
CA ASN A 52 -1.76 17.98 -12.29
C ASN A 52 -0.83 18.58 -13.34
N THR A 53 0.46 18.77 -13.02
CA THR A 53 1.41 19.53 -13.84
C THR A 53 2.42 18.65 -14.57
N HIS A 54 2.61 17.39 -14.15
CA HIS A 54 3.61 16.48 -14.70
C HIS A 54 2.95 15.19 -15.22
N SER A 55 2.88 15.03 -16.55
CA SER A 55 2.23 13.86 -17.18
C SER A 55 2.82 12.53 -16.73
N GLY A 56 4.14 12.38 -16.73
CA GLY A 56 4.79 11.13 -16.29
C GLY A 56 4.42 10.72 -14.85
N VAL A 57 4.40 11.67 -13.90
CA VAL A 57 3.95 11.40 -12.52
C VAL A 57 2.48 10.98 -12.50
N ARG A 58 1.62 11.68 -13.24
CA ARG A 58 0.21 11.34 -13.35
C ARG A 58 -0.01 9.94 -13.92
N ASP A 59 0.73 9.57 -14.95
CA ASP A 59 0.65 8.26 -15.59
C ASP A 59 1.10 7.16 -14.62
N VAL A 60 2.18 7.38 -13.87
CA VAL A 60 2.63 6.43 -12.84
C VAL A 60 1.56 6.19 -11.79
N LEU A 61 0.98 7.27 -11.25
CA LEU A 61 -0.03 7.19 -10.19
C LEU A 61 -1.36 6.59 -10.67
N ASN A 62 -1.81 6.96 -11.87
CA ASN A 62 -3.03 6.42 -12.46
C ASN A 62 -2.90 4.94 -12.80
N ASN A 63 -1.76 4.51 -13.33
CA ASN A 63 -1.54 3.10 -13.61
C ASN A 63 -1.42 2.26 -12.33
N PHE A 64 -0.75 2.78 -11.30
CA PHE A 64 -0.62 2.06 -10.03
C PHE A 64 -1.96 1.87 -9.33
N SER A 65 -2.77 2.93 -9.25
CA SER A 65 -4.11 2.89 -8.69
C SER A 65 -5.15 2.20 -9.59
N GLY A 66 -4.91 2.10 -10.89
CA GLY A 66 -5.70 1.31 -11.83
C GLY A 66 -5.29 -0.16 -11.90
N SER A 67 -4.37 -0.62 -11.05
CA SER A 67 -3.90 -2.01 -11.04
C SER A 67 -5.03 -3.01 -10.74
N ALA A 68 -4.87 -4.25 -11.22
CA ALA A 68 -5.83 -5.33 -10.97
C ALA A 68 -6.04 -5.58 -9.46
N GLU A 69 -4.98 -5.43 -8.66
CA GLU A 69 -5.05 -5.57 -7.21
C GLU A 69 -5.89 -4.44 -6.56
N SER A 70 -5.66 -3.20 -6.95
CA SER A 70 -6.48 -2.05 -6.53
C SER A 70 -7.97 -2.23 -6.93
N ALA A 71 -8.22 -2.68 -8.17
CA ALA A 71 -9.56 -2.97 -8.65
C ALA A 71 -10.24 -4.10 -7.86
N ALA A 72 -9.49 -5.13 -7.46
CA ALA A 72 -10.00 -6.22 -6.62
C ALA A 72 -10.33 -5.75 -5.20
N LEU A 73 -9.56 -4.80 -4.65
CA LEU A 73 -9.80 -4.26 -3.30
C LEU A 73 -11.03 -3.34 -3.25
N TYR A 74 -11.19 -2.45 -4.24
CA TYR A 74 -12.22 -1.40 -4.16
C TYR A 74 -12.77 -0.92 -5.51
N GLY A 75 -12.68 -1.70 -6.58
CA GLY A 75 -13.18 -1.29 -7.91
C GLY A 75 -14.70 -1.09 -7.99
N ASN A 76 -15.49 -1.87 -7.23
CA ASN A 76 -16.96 -1.90 -7.34
C ASN A 76 -17.71 -1.31 -6.12
N VAL A 77 -17.02 -0.55 -5.26
CA VAL A 77 -17.63 0.05 -4.07
C VAL A 77 -17.97 1.53 -4.29
N THR A 78 -18.87 2.08 -3.48
CA THR A 78 -19.17 3.52 -3.47
C THR A 78 -18.01 4.32 -2.88
N ASP A 79 -17.93 5.62 -3.17
CA ASP A 79 -16.86 6.48 -2.62
C ASP A 79 -16.88 6.52 -1.09
N ALA A 80 -18.06 6.51 -0.48
CA ALA A 80 -18.18 6.48 0.98
C ALA A 80 -17.61 5.18 1.59
N VAL A 81 -17.89 4.03 0.95
CA VAL A 81 -17.34 2.73 1.39
C VAL A 81 -15.83 2.71 1.20
N PHE A 82 -15.34 3.20 0.06
CA PHE A 82 -13.90 3.30 -0.21
C PHE A 82 -13.17 4.20 0.80
N VAL A 83 -13.67 5.41 1.07
CA VAL A 83 -13.07 6.33 2.05
C VAL A 83 -13.08 5.71 3.44
N THR A 84 -14.18 5.06 3.83
CA THR A 84 -14.26 4.38 5.14
C THR A 84 -13.22 3.26 5.25
N ALA A 85 -13.08 2.43 4.22
CA ALA A 85 -12.06 1.38 4.17
C ALA A 85 -10.64 1.98 4.23
N ALA A 86 -10.36 3.05 3.48
CA ALA A 86 -9.07 3.72 3.51
C ALA A 86 -8.73 4.25 4.91
N TYR A 87 -9.69 4.87 5.61
CA TYR A 87 -9.51 5.31 7.00
C TYR A 87 -9.23 4.15 7.95
N GLN A 88 -9.97 3.05 7.84
CA GLN A 88 -9.74 1.87 8.66
C GLN A 88 -8.36 1.25 8.41
N HIS A 89 -7.96 1.07 7.15
CA HIS A 89 -6.67 0.47 6.82
C HIS A 89 -5.49 1.37 7.16
N LEU A 90 -5.58 2.68 6.90
CA LEU A 90 -4.48 3.61 7.09
C LEU A 90 -4.37 4.13 8.52
N LEU A 91 -5.50 4.40 9.18
CA LEU A 91 -5.54 5.08 10.47
C LEU A 91 -6.08 4.20 11.61
N GLY A 92 -6.64 3.02 11.32
CA GLY A 92 -7.18 2.11 12.33
C GLY A 92 -8.47 2.61 12.98
N ARG A 93 -9.21 3.48 12.30
CA ARG A 93 -10.47 4.09 12.80
C ARG A 93 -11.36 4.51 11.65
N ASP A 94 -12.65 4.71 11.94
CA ASP A 94 -13.57 5.31 10.98
C ASP A 94 -13.29 6.81 10.73
N PRO A 95 -13.66 7.34 9.55
CA PRO A 95 -13.65 8.77 9.32
C PRO A 95 -14.71 9.45 10.19
N LEU A 96 -14.38 10.64 10.70
CA LEU A 96 -15.41 11.54 11.21
C LEU A 96 -16.33 11.97 10.07
N LEU A 97 -17.59 12.29 10.36
CA LEU A 97 -18.57 12.71 9.34
C LEU A 97 -18.03 13.83 8.43
N ALA A 98 -17.43 14.87 9.01
CA ALA A 98 -16.85 15.98 8.25
C ALA A 98 -15.73 15.53 7.31
N GLY A 99 -14.89 14.58 7.74
CA GLY A 99 -13.83 14.01 6.90
C GLY A 99 -14.40 13.15 5.78
N LEU A 100 -15.38 12.30 6.09
CA LEU A 100 -16.07 11.47 5.09
C LEU A 100 -16.70 12.35 4.01
N THR A 101 -17.48 13.37 4.41
CA THR A 101 -18.11 14.32 3.50
C THR A 101 -17.10 15.04 2.62
N PHE A 102 -16.01 15.57 3.21
CA PHE A 102 -14.96 16.24 2.46
C PHE A 102 -14.39 15.35 1.35
N TRP A 103 -14.01 14.11 1.67
CA TRP A 103 -13.42 13.21 0.67
C TRP A 103 -14.43 12.73 -0.37
N THR A 104 -15.67 12.43 0.03
CA THR A 104 -16.70 12.01 -0.92
C THR A 104 -17.09 13.13 -1.87
N ASP A 105 -17.15 14.38 -1.41
CA ASP A 105 -17.42 15.54 -2.26
C ASP A 105 -16.25 15.79 -3.22
N ALA A 106 -15.01 15.71 -2.74
CA ALA A 106 -13.83 15.86 -3.59
C ALA A 106 -13.74 14.76 -4.67
N LEU A 107 -14.08 13.50 -4.34
CA LEU A 107 -14.16 12.40 -5.31
C LEU A 107 -15.28 12.62 -6.32
N LYS A 108 -16.47 13.02 -5.85
CA LYS A 108 -17.65 13.30 -6.69
C LYS A 108 -17.41 14.46 -7.66
N ASN A 109 -16.70 15.50 -7.22
CA ASN A 109 -16.37 16.67 -8.02
C ASN A 109 -15.14 16.46 -8.92
N HIS A 110 -14.52 15.27 -8.89
CA HIS A 110 -13.28 14.95 -9.60
C HIS A 110 -12.09 15.85 -9.23
N GLU A 111 -12.10 16.44 -8.04
CA GLU A 111 -10.99 17.22 -7.49
C GLU A 111 -9.84 16.29 -7.06
N VAL A 112 -10.19 15.08 -6.64
CA VAL A 112 -9.26 13.98 -6.35
C VAL A 112 -9.73 12.69 -7.02
N THR A 113 -8.81 11.75 -7.16
CA THR A 113 -9.12 10.39 -7.62
C THR A 113 -8.95 9.44 -6.44
N ARG A 114 -9.47 8.21 -6.56
CA ARG A 114 -9.21 7.18 -5.54
C ARG A 114 -7.71 6.93 -5.32
N ALA A 115 -6.93 7.05 -6.39
CA ALA A 115 -5.46 7.01 -6.38
C ALA A 115 -4.84 8.03 -5.43
N THR A 116 -5.32 9.27 -5.51
CA THR A 116 -4.71 10.39 -4.82
C THR A 116 -5.32 10.58 -3.44
N VAL A 117 -6.58 10.22 -3.20
CA VAL A 117 -7.22 10.41 -1.89
C VAL A 117 -6.52 9.65 -0.77
N ALA A 118 -6.11 8.40 -1.00
CA ALA A 118 -5.47 7.59 0.04
C ALA A 118 -4.10 8.16 0.42
N THR A 119 -3.32 8.61 -0.58
CA THR A 119 -2.06 9.30 -0.31
C THR A 119 -2.27 10.66 0.37
N GLN A 120 -3.34 11.37 0.04
CA GLN A 120 -3.68 12.63 0.71
C GLN A 120 -4.13 12.42 2.15
N ILE A 121 -4.80 11.31 2.47
CA ILE A 121 -5.11 10.91 3.85
C ILE A 121 -3.79 10.68 4.63
N ILE A 122 -2.83 9.94 4.07
CA ILE A 122 -1.50 9.76 4.68
C ILE A 122 -0.82 11.12 4.92
N ALA A 123 -0.80 11.98 3.89
CA ALA A 123 -0.18 13.30 3.99
C ALA A 123 -0.88 14.17 5.05
N ALA A 124 -2.21 14.17 5.11
CA ALA A 124 -2.98 14.92 6.10
C ALA A 124 -2.73 14.42 7.53
N ALA A 125 -2.70 13.10 7.73
CA ALA A 125 -2.42 12.47 9.02
C ALA A 125 -0.97 12.70 9.51
N SER A 126 -0.04 12.92 8.59
CA SER A 126 1.39 13.09 8.91
C SER A 126 1.80 14.55 9.16
N LYS A 127 0.92 15.53 8.87
CA LYS A 127 1.20 16.96 9.05
C LYS A 127 1.46 17.33 10.52
N GLU A 128 2.27 18.35 10.73
CA GLU A 128 2.45 18.93 12.06
C GLU A 128 1.11 19.49 12.60
N GLY A 129 0.83 19.19 13.87
CA GLY A 129 -0.45 19.53 14.49
C GLY A 129 -1.64 18.62 14.11
N ALA A 130 -1.43 17.61 13.27
CA ALA A 130 -2.44 16.57 13.05
C ALA A 130 -2.67 15.71 14.32
N ASN A 131 -3.69 14.86 14.28
CA ASN A 131 -3.98 13.95 15.37
C ASN A 131 -2.76 13.04 15.66
N ALA A 132 -2.30 13.04 16.92
CA ALA A 132 -1.09 12.32 17.31
C ALA A 132 -1.20 10.79 17.11
N ALA A 133 -2.39 10.22 17.30
CA ALA A 133 -2.62 8.79 17.07
C ALA A 133 -2.57 8.45 15.58
N ASP A 134 -3.16 9.28 14.71
CA ASP A 134 -3.08 9.08 13.25
C ASP A 134 -1.63 9.13 12.77
N LYS A 135 -0.87 10.14 13.20
CA LYS A 135 0.55 10.28 12.88
C LYS A 135 1.35 9.06 13.34
N ALA A 136 1.09 8.58 14.56
CA ALA A 136 1.74 7.37 15.10
C ALA A 136 1.34 6.10 14.33
N THR A 137 0.06 5.92 13.98
CA THR A 137 -0.39 4.77 13.18
C THR A 137 0.31 4.72 11.83
N ILE A 138 0.37 5.86 11.11
CA ILE A 138 1.08 5.93 9.82
C ILE A 138 2.57 5.62 9.99
N ALA A 139 3.22 6.20 11.01
CA ALA A 139 4.65 5.94 11.26
C ALA A 139 4.92 4.45 11.57
N ASN A 140 4.06 3.82 12.37
CA ASN A 140 4.18 2.40 12.72
C ASN A 140 3.93 1.49 11.52
N LYS A 141 2.94 1.80 10.68
CA LYS A 141 2.70 1.06 9.43
C LYS A 141 3.86 1.22 8.46
N MET A 142 4.42 2.42 8.31
CA MET A 142 5.63 2.63 7.51
C MET A 142 6.83 1.85 8.05
N LEU A 143 7.01 1.78 9.37
CA LEU A 143 8.04 0.95 9.99
C LEU A 143 7.84 -0.54 9.68
N PHE A 144 6.60 -1.03 9.78
CA PHE A 144 6.23 -2.39 9.37
C PHE A 144 6.60 -2.62 7.90
N SER A 145 6.13 -1.76 7.00
CA SER A 145 6.28 -1.97 5.55
C SER A 145 7.74 -1.91 5.10
N THR A 146 8.51 -0.93 5.62
CA THR A 146 9.94 -0.81 5.33
C THR A 146 10.73 -2.00 5.88
N TYR A 147 10.46 -2.42 7.13
CA TYR A 147 11.16 -3.58 7.70
C TYR A 147 10.80 -4.86 6.95
N PHE A 148 9.53 -5.07 6.63
CA PHE A 148 9.02 -6.23 5.91
C PHE A 148 9.67 -6.41 4.54
N THR A 149 9.83 -5.35 3.76
CA THR A 149 10.48 -5.46 2.44
C THR A 149 12.00 -5.53 2.54
N SER A 150 12.61 -4.97 3.61
CA SER A 150 14.07 -4.97 3.79
C SER A 150 14.68 -6.36 3.98
N VAL A 151 13.88 -7.34 4.41
CA VAL A 151 14.32 -8.73 4.63
C VAL A 151 14.19 -9.61 3.38
N ILE A 152 13.70 -9.08 2.26
CA ILE A 152 13.55 -9.87 1.03
C ILE A 152 14.86 -9.83 0.24
N ASP A 153 15.74 -10.82 0.45
CA ASP A 153 17.06 -10.87 -0.19
C ASP A 153 17.38 -12.19 -0.90
N THR A 154 16.61 -13.25 -0.64
CA THR A 154 16.76 -14.56 -1.30
C THR A 154 15.68 -14.84 -2.34
N PRO A 155 15.94 -15.72 -3.33
CA PRO A 155 14.90 -16.21 -4.24
C PRO A 155 13.72 -16.87 -3.52
N ALA A 156 13.96 -17.52 -2.38
CA ALA A 156 12.92 -18.17 -1.59
C ALA A 156 11.98 -17.15 -0.93
N GLU A 157 12.51 -16.03 -0.44
CA GLU A 157 11.71 -14.95 0.15
C GLU A 157 10.92 -14.19 -0.92
N ILE A 158 11.55 -13.93 -2.08
CA ILE A 158 10.87 -13.35 -3.24
C ILE A 158 9.67 -14.22 -3.64
N ALA A 159 9.86 -15.54 -3.71
CA ALA A 159 8.78 -16.46 -4.03
C ALA A 159 7.70 -16.49 -2.93
N LYS A 160 8.08 -16.42 -1.65
CA LYS A 160 7.16 -16.47 -0.50
C LYS A 160 6.23 -15.26 -0.44
N TYR A 161 6.74 -14.06 -0.69
CA TYR A 161 5.91 -12.85 -0.75
C TYR A 161 5.60 -12.47 -2.20
N SER A 162 4.91 -13.38 -2.89
CA SER A 162 4.43 -13.16 -4.26
C SER A 162 2.96 -13.56 -4.41
N GLY A 163 2.25 -12.83 -5.28
CA GLY A 163 0.86 -13.10 -5.63
C GLY A 163 -0.18 -12.68 -4.59
N ALA A 164 -1.45 -12.81 -4.97
CA ALA A 164 -2.58 -12.27 -4.23
C ALA A 164 -2.78 -12.88 -2.84
N ALA A 165 -2.49 -14.18 -2.66
CA ALA A 165 -2.66 -14.87 -1.38
C ALA A 165 -1.69 -14.35 -0.32
N ALA A 166 -0.40 -14.25 -0.66
CA ALA A 166 0.61 -13.68 0.23
C ALA A 166 0.31 -12.20 0.53
N ALA A 167 -0.07 -11.44 -0.49
CA ALA A 167 -0.49 -10.06 -0.34
C ALA A 167 -1.68 -9.90 0.64
N ALA A 168 -2.71 -10.75 0.54
CA ALA A 168 -3.84 -10.76 1.47
C ALA A 168 -3.43 -11.10 2.90
N GLN A 169 -2.53 -12.07 3.09
CA GLN A 169 -2.03 -12.41 4.43
C GLN A 169 -1.30 -11.23 5.08
N VAL A 170 -0.43 -10.55 4.32
CA VAL A 170 0.36 -9.43 4.85
C VAL A 170 -0.50 -8.19 5.13
N ARG A 171 -1.57 -7.95 4.36
CA ARG A 171 -2.58 -6.93 4.69
C ARG A 171 -3.18 -7.13 6.07
N VAL A 172 -3.48 -8.38 6.45
CA VAL A 172 -4.03 -8.69 7.77
C VAL A 172 -3.02 -8.36 8.87
N LEU A 173 -1.74 -8.70 8.65
CA LEU A 173 -0.67 -8.39 9.60
C LEU A 173 -0.48 -6.87 9.76
N GLU A 174 -0.39 -6.14 8.64
CA GLU A 174 -0.26 -4.68 8.65
C GLU A 174 -1.50 -4.00 9.25
N GLY A 175 -2.68 -4.57 9.03
CA GLY A 175 -3.95 -4.13 9.62
C GLY A 175 -3.97 -4.17 11.15
N ALA A 176 -3.19 -5.06 11.77
CA ALA A 176 -3.04 -5.14 13.23
C ALA A 176 -2.10 -4.08 13.82
N VAL A 177 -1.38 -3.33 12.98
CA VAL A 177 -0.47 -2.26 13.40
C VAL A 177 -1.25 -0.95 13.59
N GLY A 178 -1.25 -0.42 14.81
CA GLY A 178 -1.91 0.82 15.19
C GLY A 178 -0.99 1.78 15.95
N ALA A 179 -1.54 2.89 16.42
CA ALA A 179 -0.80 3.97 17.08
C ALA A 179 0.05 3.54 18.29
N THR A 180 -0.41 2.55 19.05
CA THR A 180 0.25 2.09 20.29
C THR A 180 1.05 0.80 20.11
N THR A 181 1.11 0.25 18.90
CA THR A 181 1.89 -0.97 18.62
C THR A 181 3.37 -0.68 18.79
N ALA A 182 4.01 -1.34 19.76
CA ALA A 182 5.43 -1.16 20.01
C ALA A 182 6.29 -1.66 18.85
N GLU A 183 7.42 -1.00 18.59
CA GLU A 183 8.36 -1.37 17.53
C GLU A 183 8.85 -2.82 17.63
N SER A 184 9.07 -3.34 18.84
CA SER A 184 9.45 -4.75 19.05
C SER A 184 8.35 -5.72 18.59
N VAL A 185 7.08 -5.38 18.80
CA VAL A 185 5.93 -6.15 18.34
C VAL A 185 5.84 -6.09 16.81
N ILE A 186 6.03 -4.91 16.21
CA ILE A 186 6.07 -4.74 14.75
C ILE A 186 7.14 -5.65 14.14
N LYS A 187 8.37 -5.62 14.68
CA LYS A 187 9.45 -6.50 14.21
C LYS A 187 9.10 -7.98 14.38
N SER A 188 8.56 -8.37 15.53
CA SER A 188 8.14 -9.75 15.77
C SER A 188 7.05 -10.24 14.81
N LEU A 189 6.10 -9.37 14.41
CA LEU A 189 5.10 -9.72 13.40
C LEU A 189 5.75 -10.04 12.05
N VAL A 190 6.71 -9.22 11.64
CA VAL A 190 7.47 -9.43 10.39
C VAL A 190 8.32 -10.71 10.50
N ASP A 191 9.08 -10.88 11.57
CA ASP A 191 9.94 -12.03 11.79
C ASP A 191 9.16 -13.35 11.77
N ASN A 192 7.98 -13.38 12.40
CA ASN A 192 7.10 -14.56 12.40
C ASN A 192 6.53 -14.89 11.02
N TYR A 193 6.31 -13.89 10.16
CA TYR A 193 5.90 -14.16 8.78
C TYR A 193 7.01 -14.86 8.01
N TRP A 194 8.25 -14.35 8.10
CA TRP A 194 9.39 -14.89 7.35
C TRP A 194 9.89 -16.22 7.92
N ASN A 195 9.99 -16.30 9.23
CA ASN A 195 10.50 -17.42 9.99
C ASN A 195 9.45 -17.90 11.00
N PRO A 196 8.37 -18.56 10.53
CA PRO A 196 7.32 -19.03 11.43
C PRO A 196 7.91 -20.04 12.41
N VAL A 197 7.77 -19.78 13.70
CA VAL A 197 8.10 -20.77 14.73
C VAL A 197 7.17 -21.98 14.50
N PRO A 198 7.70 -23.19 14.28
CA PRO A 198 6.87 -24.37 14.15
C PRO A 198 6.04 -24.51 15.42
N THR A 199 4.73 -24.37 15.32
CA THR A 199 3.84 -24.73 16.41
C THR A 199 3.97 -26.24 16.64
N PRO A 200 4.14 -26.72 17.89
CA PRO A 200 4.08 -28.14 18.18
C PRO A 200 2.61 -28.62 18.09
N VAL A 201 2.04 -28.64 16.88
CA VAL A 201 0.70 -29.17 16.58
C VAL A 201 0.74 -29.90 15.24
N ALA A 202 1.62 -30.89 15.13
CA ALA A 202 1.43 -31.99 14.19
C ALA A 202 0.38 -32.97 14.76
N ALA A 203 -0.87 -32.53 14.92
CA ALA A 203 -2.06 -33.36 15.13
C ALA A 203 -3.22 -32.45 15.53
N MET A 204 -3.99 -31.94 14.57
CA MET A 204 -5.45 -31.91 14.60
C MET A 204 -5.98 -31.21 13.33
N ALA A 205 -6.49 -32.06 12.45
CA ALA A 205 -7.62 -31.87 11.55
C ALA A 205 -7.57 -30.71 10.53
N ALA A 206 -7.53 -31.15 9.27
CA ALA A 206 -8.24 -30.55 8.17
C ALA A 206 -9.60 -29.97 8.59
N GLU A 207 -9.78 -28.66 8.40
CA GLU A 207 -11.09 -28.11 8.09
C GLU A 207 -10.95 -27.20 6.87
N THR A 208 -11.63 -27.63 5.81
CA THR A 208 -11.88 -26.94 4.56
C THR A 208 -12.39 -25.52 4.80
N HIS A 209 -11.65 -24.52 4.32
CA HIS A 209 -12.26 -23.25 3.94
C HIS A 209 -12.22 -23.12 2.42
N LEU A 210 -13.42 -22.94 1.86
CA LEU A 210 -13.71 -22.95 0.43
C LEU A 210 -12.78 -22.03 -0.36
N ALA A 211 -12.25 -22.60 -1.44
CA ALA A 211 -11.67 -21.86 -2.54
C ALA A 211 -12.67 -20.83 -3.09
N VAL A 212 -12.25 -19.57 -3.14
CA VAL A 212 -12.78 -18.64 -4.13
C VAL A 212 -11.84 -18.68 -5.34
N ALA A 213 -12.46 -18.82 -6.50
CA ALA A 213 -11.89 -19.26 -7.75
C ALA A 213 -10.69 -18.42 -8.25
N ASN A 214 -9.83 -19.15 -8.97
CA ASN A 214 -8.73 -18.68 -9.81
C ASN A 214 -9.00 -17.33 -10.49
N ALA A 215 -8.10 -16.38 -10.24
CA ALA A 215 -7.65 -15.45 -11.26
C ALA A 215 -6.15 -15.70 -11.44
N ASP A 216 -5.78 -16.10 -12.65
CA ASP A 216 -4.41 -16.31 -13.08
C ASP A 216 -3.50 -15.15 -12.67
N GLY A 217 -2.27 -15.51 -12.28
CA GLY A 217 -1.08 -14.65 -12.32
C GLY A 217 -1.30 -13.17 -12.00
N ALA A 218 -1.43 -12.83 -10.72
CA ALA A 218 -1.15 -11.47 -10.29
C ALA A 218 0.37 -11.25 -10.31
N GLU A 219 0.95 -11.24 -11.53
CA GLU A 219 2.11 -10.41 -11.78
C GLU A 219 1.71 -9.00 -11.38
N LEU A 220 2.45 -8.39 -10.46
CA LEU A 220 2.64 -6.97 -10.57
C LEU A 220 3.40 -6.71 -11.87
N ILE A 221 2.68 -6.68 -12.99
CA ILE A 221 3.08 -5.80 -14.08
C ILE A 221 2.80 -4.42 -13.49
N GLY A 222 3.78 -3.89 -12.76
CA GLY A 222 3.85 -2.46 -12.55
C GLY A 222 3.67 -1.83 -13.92
N ILE A 223 2.66 -0.97 -14.04
CA ILE A 223 2.40 -0.10 -15.19
C ILE A 223 2.47 -0.84 -16.53
N ASN A 224 1.29 -1.14 -17.07
CA ASN A 224 1.10 -1.72 -18.40
C ASN A 224 2.18 -1.25 -19.38
N GLN A 225 3.07 -2.14 -19.82
CA GLN A 225 4.25 -1.79 -20.63
C GLN A 225 3.89 -1.18 -22.01
N SER A 226 2.61 -1.15 -22.36
CA SER A 226 2.12 -0.75 -23.68
C SER A 226 2.02 0.76 -23.93
N THR A 227 2.31 1.65 -22.96
CA THR A 227 2.13 3.11 -23.16
C THR A 227 3.39 3.96 -23.00
N VAL A 228 4.60 3.37 -22.88
CA VAL A 228 5.85 4.14 -22.72
C VAL A 228 6.64 4.28 -24.04
N LEU A 229 6.08 3.82 -25.16
CA LEU A 229 6.69 4.02 -26.49
C LEU A 229 5.64 4.50 -27.50
N SER A 230 5.40 5.81 -27.50
CA SER A 230 5.02 6.58 -28.69
C SER A 230 5.38 8.03 -28.50
#